data_AF-A0A821WW59-F1
#
_entry.id   AF-A0A821WW59-F1
#
_cell.length_a   1.000
_cell.length_b   1.000
_cell.length_c   1.000
_cell.angle_alpha   90.00
_cell.angle_beta   90.00
_cell.angle_gamma   90.00
#
_symmetry.space_group_name_H-M   'P 1'
#
loop_
_entity.id
_entity.type
_entity.pdbx_description
1 polymer ?
#
loop_
_entity_poly.entity_id
_entity_poly.type
_entity_poly.pdbx_seq_one_letter_code
_entity_poly.pdbx_strand_id
1 'polypeptide(L)'
;MSSSLQAEFLSVLIGIMRKIDIITVLTSLTINVNELKLLLHYLKTEYRIWKKKHAVKLLNIFKSLPYRHEPDEFFNFPGRNRSEKPYLYWFCTSKGHGYTAYFVGNCLVISYSKLKEKTFQHCIQFEFKPREWYMITFAHEYQRWGKISIHCYIYGQIVLNAYFPWSIESGDLFDKCFIGCIPDRHDLTSFPCQLSTFYLFSIYLEPLFVQGLYKLGPAYKNQFKFENESAHILSDLQRKAMYDGKLMNSIVFNYNPIACEEQLVLQAAPKTNISYFIHTAHAQMLSNVRSVITYSIYSTLHSVGDENRPTREQIIEMRRYMLLHLKQLVISSSGSQEEELQAILNYLHTVHEDDNLIDVLDMAVNLMSEHPRTMVPAFDRRQGLRAVFKLLASSSEITRLQALKLLGFFLQRSTVNFTMATYNVLFEILVEKVSGLAVEKRKTKKKDRIKLKFMSIILTMIKVIATLLRNAADNIHLYDIKLRFLDDLILLASASRENRRQLNK
;
A
#
# COMPACT_ATOMS: atom_id res chain seq x y z
N MET A 1 4.77 -10.10 -25.58
CA MET A 1 5.29 -10.46 -24.24
C MET A 1 5.27 -11.97 -24.13
N SER A 2 6.11 -12.61 -23.31
CA SER A 2 5.90 -14.02 -22.99
C SER A 2 4.61 -14.14 -22.17
N SER A 3 3.78 -15.13 -22.50
CA SER A 3 2.51 -15.40 -21.83
C SER A 3 2.65 -15.58 -20.32
N SER A 4 3.83 -16.02 -19.86
CA SER A 4 4.17 -16.17 -18.44
C SER A 4 4.23 -14.84 -17.67
N LEU A 5 4.74 -13.77 -18.29
CA LEU A 5 4.93 -12.48 -17.62
C LEU A 5 3.60 -11.71 -17.49
N GLN A 6 2.67 -11.93 -18.42
CA GLN A 6 1.30 -11.38 -18.34
C GLN A 6 0.48 -12.07 -17.25
N ALA A 7 0.59 -13.39 -17.12
CA ALA A 7 -0.10 -14.17 -16.08
C ALA A 7 0.41 -13.84 -14.66
N GLU A 8 1.73 -13.72 -14.46
CA GLU A 8 2.29 -13.29 -13.16
C GLU A 8 1.92 -11.85 -12.80
N PHE A 9 1.94 -10.93 -13.76
CA PHE A 9 1.55 -9.54 -13.56
C PHE A 9 0.08 -9.43 -13.11
N LEU A 10 -0.78 -10.27 -13.68
CA LEU A 10 -2.19 -10.27 -13.38
C LEU A 10 -2.52 -10.90 -12.03
N SER A 11 -1.80 -11.95 -11.62
CA SER A 11 -1.99 -12.53 -10.28
C SER A 11 -1.64 -11.52 -9.18
N VAL A 12 -0.64 -10.66 -9.42
CA VAL A 12 -0.25 -9.56 -8.53
C VAL A 12 -1.32 -8.48 -8.50
N LEU A 13 -1.82 -8.04 -9.66
CA LEU A 13 -2.84 -6.99 -9.72
C LEU A 13 -4.21 -7.46 -9.20
N ILE A 14 -4.58 -8.71 -9.46
CA ILE A 14 -5.78 -9.36 -8.91
C ILE A 14 -5.60 -9.59 -7.40
N GLY A 15 -4.41 -9.89 -6.90
CA GLY A 15 -4.13 -9.91 -5.47
C GLY A 15 -4.29 -8.54 -4.79
N ILE A 16 -3.82 -7.48 -5.46
CA ILE A 16 -3.95 -6.07 -5.05
C ILE A 16 -5.42 -5.62 -5.08
N MET A 17 -6.20 -6.05 -6.07
CA MET A 17 -7.62 -5.71 -6.21
C MET A 17 -8.56 -6.59 -5.36
N ARG A 18 -8.24 -7.87 -5.14
CA ARG A 18 -9.08 -8.81 -4.36
C ARG A 18 -9.10 -8.50 -2.86
N LYS A 19 -8.10 -7.79 -2.34
CA LYS A 19 -8.04 -7.44 -0.92
C LYS A 19 -8.60 -6.07 -0.54
N ILE A 20 -8.69 -5.11 -1.47
CA ILE A 20 -8.93 -3.68 -1.16
C ILE A 20 -7.86 -3.21 -0.14
N ASP A 21 -6.82 -2.50 -0.53
CA ASP A 21 -6.91 -1.20 -1.17
C ASP A 21 -5.67 -0.94 -2.04
N ILE A 22 -5.88 -0.43 -3.25
CA ILE A 22 -4.83 0.30 -3.98
C ILE A 22 -4.35 1.49 -3.13
N ILE A 23 -5.22 2.04 -2.28
CA ILE A 23 -4.86 2.91 -1.14
C ILE A 23 -3.87 2.14 -0.25
N THR A 24 -4.20 1.10 0.53
CA THR A 24 -3.25 0.22 1.29
C THR A 24 -1.87 -0.03 0.62
N VAL A 25 -1.82 -0.35 -0.68
CA VAL A 25 -0.54 -0.57 -1.40
C VAL A 25 0.20 0.73 -1.70
N LEU A 26 -0.46 1.73 -2.27
CA LEU A 26 0.11 3.07 -2.40
C LEU A 26 0.54 3.56 -1.04
N THR A 27 -0.28 3.28 -0.04
CA THR A 27 -0.14 3.81 1.27
C THR A 27 0.97 3.13 2.05
N SER A 28 1.31 1.89 1.73
CA SER A 28 2.55 1.24 2.16
C SER A 28 3.83 1.72 1.44
N LEU A 29 3.72 2.58 0.41
CA LEU A 29 4.87 3.13 -0.30
C LEU A 29 5.50 4.28 0.47
N THR A 30 6.64 4.06 1.10
CA THR A 30 7.59 5.07 1.59
C THR A 30 8.26 5.85 0.46
N ILE A 31 7.47 6.59 -0.32
CA ILE A 31 7.96 7.36 -1.47
C ILE A 31 7.46 8.79 -1.32
N ASN A 32 8.38 9.76 -1.32
CA ASN A 32 7.99 11.17 -1.23
C ASN A 32 7.23 11.64 -2.49
N VAL A 33 6.52 12.75 -2.41
CA VAL A 33 5.66 13.26 -3.50
C VAL A 33 6.43 13.47 -4.83
N ASN A 34 7.71 13.84 -4.76
CA ASN A 34 8.54 14.06 -5.95
C ASN A 34 8.98 12.75 -6.61
N GLU A 35 9.31 11.74 -5.81
CA GLU A 35 9.63 10.39 -6.28
C GLU A 35 8.38 9.68 -6.81
N LEU A 36 7.20 9.94 -6.23
CA LEU A 36 5.92 9.47 -6.75
C LEU A 36 5.62 10.09 -8.12
N LYS A 37 5.83 11.40 -8.30
CA LYS A 37 5.73 12.07 -9.60
C LYS A 37 6.66 11.44 -10.64
N LEU A 38 7.90 11.15 -10.24
CA LEU A 38 8.89 10.50 -11.09
C LEU A 38 8.47 9.06 -11.46
N LEU A 39 7.93 8.31 -10.49
CA LEU A 39 7.45 6.95 -10.67
C LEU A 39 6.26 6.89 -11.63
N LEU A 40 5.30 7.80 -11.49
CA LEU A 40 4.15 7.92 -12.39
C LEU A 40 4.60 8.37 -13.79
N HIS A 41 5.63 9.21 -13.88
CA HIS A 41 6.25 9.58 -15.15
C HIS A 41 6.90 8.38 -15.85
N TYR A 42 7.58 7.49 -15.11
CA TYR A 42 8.18 6.27 -15.68
C TYR A 42 7.16 5.18 -16.04
N LEU A 43 5.96 5.22 -15.43
CA LEU A 43 4.81 4.40 -15.82
C LEU A 43 4.08 4.97 -17.05
N LYS A 44 4.39 6.19 -17.49
CA LYS A 44 3.74 6.82 -18.63
C LYS A 44 4.10 6.07 -19.91
N THR A 45 3.09 5.55 -20.60
CA THR A 45 3.25 4.94 -21.92
C THR A 45 3.38 6.02 -22.99
N GLU A 46 4.44 6.00 -23.80
CA GLU A 46 4.47 6.71 -25.07
C GLU A 46 3.80 5.83 -26.13
N TYR A 47 2.81 6.36 -26.86
CA TYR A 47 2.11 5.63 -27.93
C TYR A 47 1.55 4.24 -27.54
N ARG A 48 1.07 4.08 -26.29
CA ARG A 48 0.56 2.81 -25.74
C ARG A 48 1.61 1.69 -25.62
N ILE A 49 2.91 2.01 -25.69
CA ILE A 49 4.00 1.04 -25.57
C ILE A 49 4.85 1.39 -24.35
N TRP A 50 5.09 0.39 -23.51
CA TRP A 50 5.95 0.51 -22.34
C TRP A 50 7.42 0.54 -22.76
N LYS A 51 8.24 1.40 -22.14
CA LYS A 51 9.71 1.25 -22.18
C LYS A 51 10.09 0.01 -21.36
N LYS A 52 10.08 -1.15 -22.03
CA LYS A 52 10.24 -2.52 -21.50
C LYS A 52 11.25 -2.68 -20.35
N LYS A 53 12.36 -1.94 -20.39
CA LYS A 53 13.48 -2.11 -19.45
C LYS A 53 13.20 -1.62 -18.03
N HIS A 54 12.35 -0.60 -17.85
CA HIS A 54 12.05 -0.02 -16.54
C HIS A 54 10.78 -0.58 -15.93
N ALA A 55 9.78 -0.88 -16.76
CA ALA A 55 8.50 -1.43 -16.35
C ALA A 55 8.65 -2.74 -15.54
N VAL A 56 9.40 -3.72 -16.05
CA VAL A 56 9.56 -5.04 -15.39
C VAL A 56 10.25 -4.91 -14.02
N LYS A 57 11.26 -4.06 -13.90
CA LYS A 57 11.98 -3.84 -12.64
C LYS A 57 11.10 -3.13 -11.60
N LEU A 58 10.31 -2.15 -12.06
CA LEU A 58 9.36 -1.42 -11.22
C LEU A 58 8.23 -2.36 -10.73
N LEU A 59 7.78 -3.28 -11.58
CA LEU A 59 6.75 -4.27 -11.25
C LEU A 59 7.23 -5.32 -10.25
N ASN A 60 8.50 -5.73 -10.32
CA ASN A 60 9.10 -6.58 -9.30
C ASN A 60 9.20 -5.87 -7.94
N ILE A 61 9.48 -4.57 -7.93
CA ILE A 61 9.42 -3.75 -6.71
C ILE A 61 7.98 -3.72 -6.20
N PHE A 62 6.99 -3.48 -7.07
CA PHE A 62 5.57 -3.48 -6.68
C PHE A 62 5.10 -4.80 -6.06
N LYS A 63 5.62 -5.93 -6.53
CA LYS A 63 5.33 -7.28 -6.01
C LYS A 63 5.84 -7.49 -4.57
N SER A 64 6.93 -6.81 -4.17
CA SER A 64 7.50 -6.91 -2.82
C SER A 64 6.95 -5.90 -1.81
N LEU A 65 6.26 -4.83 -2.26
CA LEU A 65 5.81 -3.73 -1.39
C LEU A 65 4.74 -4.06 -0.34
N PRO A 66 3.69 -4.86 -0.62
CA PRO A 66 2.67 -5.16 0.40
C PRO A 66 3.21 -5.98 1.58
N TYR A 67 4.44 -6.47 1.47
CA TYR A 67 5.15 -7.29 2.45
C TYR A 67 6.36 -6.56 3.04
N ARG A 68 6.51 -5.26 2.77
CA ARG A 68 7.67 -4.49 3.21
C ARG A 68 7.51 -4.09 4.68
N HIS A 69 8.19 -4.83 5.55
CA HIS A 69 8.39 -4.49 6.96
C HIS A 69 9.67 -3.66 7.12
N GLU A 70 9.77 -2.53 6.42
CA GLU A 70 10.95 -1.66 6.46
C GLU A 70 10.65 -0.40 7.28
N PRO A 71 11.66 0.28 7.84
CA PRO A 71 11.46 1.54 8.54
C PRO A 71 11.17 2.70 7.57
N ASP A 72 10.19 3.52 7.92
CA ASP A 72 9.84 4.76 7.19
C ASP A 72 10.84 5.91 7.49
N GLU A 73 11.65 5.75 8.52
CA GLU A 73 12.55 6.77 9.06
C GLU A 73 13.93 6.14 9.27
N PHE A 74 14.98 6.71 8.70
CA PHE A 74 16.33 6.16 8.86
C PHE A 74 17.44 7.21 8.70
N PHE A 75 18.57 6.95 9.36
CA PHE A 75 19.83 7.62 9.08
C PHE A 75 20.48 7.01 7.85
N ASN A 76 20.94 7.85 6.94
CA ASN A 76 21.67 7.44 5.74
C ASN A 76 23.15 7.78 5.88
N PHE A 77 23.98 6.76 6.05
CA PHE A 77 25.43 6.87 6.14
C PHE A 77 26.05 6.73 4.75
N PRO A 78 26.64 7.80 4.18
CA PRO A 78 27.34 7.67 2.91
C PRO A 78 28.69 6.98 3.11
N GLY A 79 29.10 6.21 2.11
CA GLY A 79 30.42 5.59 2.06
C GLY A 79 30.82 5.30 0.62
N ARG A 80 32.08 4.89 0.40
CA ARG A 80 32.56 4.49 -0.93
C ARG A 80 32.27 3.01 -1.18
N ASN A 81 32.00 2.67 -2.45
CA ASN A 81 32.00 1.28 -2.87
C ASN A 81 33.41 0.70 -2.66
N ARG A 82 33.51 -0.44 -1.97
CA ARG A 82 34.77 -1.14 -1.58
C ARG A 82 35.48 -0.57 -0.33
N SER A 83 34.72 -0.29 0.72
CA SER A 83 35.27 -0.12 2.07
C SER A 83 35.94 -1.42 2.54
N GLU A 84 37.18 -1.35 3.01
CA GLU A 84 37.98 -2.54 3.37
C GLU A 84 37.51 -3.16 4.69
N LYS A 85 37.01 -2.33 5.60
CA LYS A 85 36.41 -2.71 6.89
C LYS A 85 35.30 -1.72 7.23
N PRO A 86 34.06 -1.92 6.74
CA PRO A 86 32.95 -1.04 7.05
C PRO A 86 32.55 -1.25 8.52
N TYR A 87 32.82 -0.27 9.39
CA TYR A 87 32.49 -0.37 10.81
C TYR A 87 31.03 -0.03 11.08
N LEU A 88 30.29 -0.98 11.66
CA LEU A 88 28.94 -0.74 12.17
C LEU A 88 29.00 0.10 13.46
N TYR A 89 29.88 -0.27 14.39
CA TYR A 89 30.14 0.51 15.59
C TYR A 89 31.58 0.39 16.08
N TRP A 90 32.00 1.38 16.86
CA TRP A 90 33.26 1.43 17.59
C TRP A 90 33.03 2.03 18.97
N PHE A 91 33.17 1.21 20.01
CA PHE A 91 32.96 1.59 21.41
C PHE A 91 34.25 1.32 22.17
N CYS A 92 34.92 2.37 22.64
CA CYS A 92 36.18 2.24 23.36
C CYS A 92 36.31 3.21 24.52
N THR A 93 37.23 2.88 25.42
CA THR A 93 37.73 3.74 26.48
C THR A 93 38.79 4.70 25.93
N SER A 94 39.17 5.72 26.71
CA SER A 94 40.27 6.64 26.38
C SER A 94 41.60 5.93 26.15
N LYS A 95 41.80 4.78 26.81
CA LYS A 95 42.96 3.90 26.65
C LYS A 95 42.93 3.04 25.37
N GLY A 96 41.85 3.08 24.59
CA GLY A 96 41.69 2.32 23.35
C GLY A 96 41.24 0.87 23.56
N HIS A 97 40.73 0.54 24.75
CA HIS A 97 40.16 -0.79 25.04
C HIS A 97 38.69 -0.79 24.65
N GLY A 98 38.20 -1.82 23.97
CA GLY A 98 36.77 -1.90 23.69
C GLY A 98 36.37 -2.83 22.56
N TYR A 99 35.13 -2.63 22.10
CA TYR A 99 34.47 -3.48 21.13
C TYR A 99 34.24 -2.74 19.82
N THR A 100 34.39 -3.48 18.74
CA THR A 100 34.07 -3.02 17.39
C THR A 100 33.27 -4.08 16.67
N ALA A 101 32.38 -3.66 15.79
CA ALA A 101 31.74 -4.54 14.83
C ALA A 101 31.95 -4.00 13.43
N TYR A 102 32.42 -4.84 12.51
CA TYR A 102 32.70 -4.45 11.13
C TYR A 102 32.47 -5.62 10.18
N PHE A 103 32.22 -5.29 8.91
CA PHE A 103 32.00 -6.31 7.89
C PHE A 103 33.32 -6.79 7.25
N VAL A 104 33.39 -8.08 6.96
CA VAL A 104 34.39 -8.70 6.09
C VAL A 104 33.63 -9.52 5.05
N GLY A 105 33.58 -9.03 3.82
CA GLY A 105 32.65 -9.56 2.81
C GLY A 105 31.20 -9.41 3.27
N ASN A 106 30.46 -10.52 3.27
CA ASN A 106 29.06 -10.59 3.71
C ASN A 106 28.90 -10.98 5.19
N CYS A 107 29.99 -11.09 5.96
CA CYS A 107 29.94 -11.54 7.35
C CYS A 107 30.25 -10.38 8.29
N LEU A 108 29.56 -10.34 9.42
CA LEU A 108 29.80 -9.38 10.48
C LEU A 108 30.78 -9.96 11.51
N VAL A 109 31.82 -9.21 11.83
CA VAL A 109 32.86 -9.60 12.78
C VAL A 109 32.76 -8.71 14.01
N ILE A 110 32.66 -9.33 15.19
CA ILE A 110 32.79 -8.63 16.47
C ILE A 110 34.24 -8.80 16.93
N SER A 111 34.87 -7.70 17.30
CA SER A 111 36.24 -7.70 17.79
C SER A 111 36.34 -6.97 19.12
N TYR A 112 37.12 -7.53 20.04
CA TYR A 112 37.63 -6.83 21.21
C TYR A 112 39.10 -6.50 20.99
N SER A 113 39.46 -5.23 21.18
CA SER A 113 40.83 -4.76 21.08
C SER A 113 41.29 -4.17 22.40
N LYS A 114 42.51 -4.52 22.80
CA LYS A 114 43.26 -3.87 23.87
C LYS A 114 44.53 -3.26 23.24
N LEU A 115 44.82 -2.00 23.55
CA LEU A 115 45.88 -1.24 22.88
C LEU A 115 47.23 -1.95 23.09
N LYS A 116 47.98 -2.18 22.01
CA LYS A 116 49.28 -2.91 22.01
C LYS A 116 49.20 -4.40 22.40
N GLU A 117 48.01 -4.98 22.54
CA GLU A 117 47.81 -6.41 22.81
C GLU A 117 47.13 -7.13 21.64
N LYS A 118 46.98 -8.46 21.77
CA LYS A 118 46.28 -9.30 20.78
C LYS A 118 44.82 -8.87 20.64
N THR A 119 44.33 -8.82 19.41
CA THR A 119 42.92 -8.56 19.10
C THR A 119 42.17 -9.89 19.06
N PHE A 120 41.03 -9.97 19.75
CA PHE A 120 40.16 -11.15 19.70
C PHE A 120 38.98 -10.88 18.77
N GLN A 121 38.68 -11.82 17.90
CA GLN A 121 37.65 -11.66 16.87
C GLN A 121 36.78 -12.90 16.79
N HIS A 122 35.47 -12.68 16.65
CA HIS A 122 34.49 -13.71 16.39
C HIS A 122 33.69 -13.32 15.15
N CYS A 123 33.69 -14.18 14.14
CA CYS A 123 32.84 -14.02 12.97
C CYS A 123 31.45 -14.56 13.29
N ILE A 124 30.43 -13.73 13.09
CA ILE A 124 29.04 -14.16 13.23
C ILE A 124 28.72 -15.12 12.09
N GLN A 125 28.19 -16.29 12.45
CA GLN A 125 27.81 -17.36 11.51
C GLN A 125 26.46 -17.04 10.84
N PHE A 126 26.40 -15.89 10.18
CA PHE A 126 25.24 -15.42 9.43
C PHE A 126 25.71 -14.64 8.21
N GLU A 127 25.16 -14.98 7.04
CA GLU A 127 25.49 -14.31 5.79
C GLU A 127 24.52 -13.14 5.53
N PHE A 128 25.03 -11.92 5.58
CA PHE A 128 24.28 -10.72 5.27
C PHE A 128 24.23 -10.47 3.76
N LYS A 129 23.04 -10.13 3.27
CA LYS A 129 22.83 -9.74 1.88
C LYS A 129 22.86 -8.22 1.77
N PRO A 130 23.45 -7.69 0.70
CA PRO A 130 23.46 -6.25 0.48
C PRO A 130 22.04 -5.73 0.27
N ARG A 131 21.76 -4.54 0.83
CA ARG A 131 20.48 -3.81 0.67
C ARG A 131 19.26 -4.50 1.28
N GLU A 132 19.48 -5.32 2.30
CA GLU A 132 18.41 -5.92 3.11
C GLU A 132 18.45 -5.30 4.52
N TRP A 133 17.28 -5.24 5.16
CA TRP A 133 17.16 -4.77 6.54
C TRP A 133 17.33 -5.91 7.55
N TYR A 134 18.11 -5.65 8.59
CA TYR A 134 18.41 -6.61 9.66
C TYR A 134 18.17 -5.97 11.02
N MET A 135 17.42 -6.66 11.89
CA MET A 135 17.38 -6.35 13.31
C MET A 135 18.55 -7.07 13.96
N ILE A 136 19.58 -6.32 14.37
CA ILE A 136 20.78 -6.86 15.02
C ILE A 136 20.79 -6.39 16.47
N THR A 137 21.04 -7.31 17.41
CA THR A 137 21.21 -6.97 18.83
C THR A 137 22.48 -7.58 19.37
N PHE A 138 23.30 -6.76 20.02
CA PHE A 138 24.47 -7.19 20.76
C PHE A 138 24.18 -7.07 22.26
N ALA A 139 24.16 -8.20 22.97
CA ALA A 139 23.98 -8.23 24.41
C ALA A 139 25.28 -8.66 25.08
N HIS A 140 25.91 -7.72 25.79
CA HIS A 140 27.15 -7.95 26.53
C HIS A 140 26.80 -8.35 27.97
N GLU A 141 27.23 -9.53 28.38
CA GLU A 141 27.05 -10.04 29.73
C GLU A 141 28.39 -9.97 30.47
N TYR A 142 28.45 -9.04 31.43
CA TYR A 142 29.63 -8.83 32.26
C TYR A 142 29.50 -9.62 33.56
N GLN A 143 30.42 -10.56 33.78
CA GLN A 143 30.50 -11.30 35.04
C GLN A 143 31.61 -10.74 35.93
N ARG A 144 31.31 -10.57 37.22
CA ARG A 144 32.23 -9.98 38.21
C ARG A 144 33.51 -10.81 38.40
N TRP A 145 33.44 -12.13 38.17
CA TRP A 145 34.54 -13.08 38.38
C TRP A 145 34.58 -14.15 37.28
N GLY A 146 34.46 -13.74 36.01
CA GLY A 146 34.33 -14.69 34.89
C GLY A 146 34.69 -14.09 33.54
N LYS A 147 34.59 -14.93 32.50
CA LYS A 147 34.72 -14.48 31.10
C LYS A 147 33.53 -13.60 30.74
N ILE A 148 33.75 -12.58 29.92
CA ILE A 148 32.65 -11.82 29.33
C ILE A 148 32.06 -12.64 28.19
N SER A 149 30.74 -12.77 28.17
CA SER A 149 29.97 -13.30 27.05
C SER A 149 29.38 -12.16 26.22
N ILE A 150 29.42 -12.32 24.90
CA ILE A 150 28.69 -11.46 23.95
C ILE A 150 27.76 -12.35 23.16
N HIS A 151 26.48 -12.01 23.21
CA HIS A 151 25.44 -12.67 22.47
C HIS A 151 25.04 -11.77 21.31
N CYS A 152 25.09 -12.30 20.08
CA CYS A 152 24.54 -11.61 18.91
C CYS A 152 23.23 -12.26 18.52
N TYR A 153 22.21 -11.44 18.33
CA TYR A 153 20.90 -11.87 17.86
C TYR A 153 20.59 -11.22 16.52
N ILE A 154 20.00 -12.00 15.61
CA ILE A 154 19.48 -11.54 14.33
C ILE A 154 18.01 -11.94 14.27
N TYR A 155 17.13 -10.99 13.97
CA TYR A 155 15.66 -11.20 13.93
C TYR A 155 15.11 -11.82 15.23
N GLY A 156 15.62 -11.37 16.38
CA GLY A 156 15.19 -11.87 17.68
C GLY A 156 15.77 -13.24 18.08
N GLN A 157 16.54 -13.90 17.21
CA GLN A 157 17.11 -15.23 17.44
C GLN A 157 18.62 -15.15 17.66
N ILE A 158 19.14 -15.94 18.60
CA ILE A 158 20.58 -15.96 18.88
C ILE A 158 21.33 -16.64 17.72
N VAL A 159 22.38 -15.97 17.23
CA VAL A 159 23.25 -16.47 16.14
C VAL A 159 24.70 -16.63 16.56
N LEU A 160 25.11 -15.96 17.64
CA LEU A 160 26.45 -16.09 18.22
C LEU A 160 26.36 -16.07 19.74
N ASN A 161 27.09 -16.99 20.38
CA ASN A 161 27.47 -16.91 21.78
C ASN A 161 29.00 -16.98 21.83
N ALA A 162 29.65 -15.86 22.12
CA ALA A 162 31.10 -15.72 22.09
C ALA A 162 31.63 -15.34 23.47
N TYR A 163 32.73 -15.96 23.86
CA TYR A 163 33.46 -15.60 25.08
C TYR A 163 34.70 -14.78 24.74
N PHE A 164 34.88 -13.68 25.45
CA PHE A 164 36.09 -12.87 25.40
C PHE A 164 36.89 -13.07 26.69
N PRO A 165 38.22 -13.22 26.59
CA PRO A 165 39.06 -13.59 27.73
C PRO A 165 39.31 -12.41 28.69
N TRP A 166 39.01 -11.18 28.28
CA TRP A 166 39.30 -9.99 29.06
C TRP A 166 38.04 -9.19 29.35
N SER A 167 37.99 -8.69 30.58
CA SER A 167 37.05 -7.64 30.96
C SER A 167 37.68 -6.27 30.87
N ILE A 168 36.83 -5.26 30.69
CA ILE A 168 37.24 -3.88 30.93
C ILE A 168 37.57 -3.78 32.41
N GLU A 169 38.75 -3.24 32.73
CA GLU A 169 39.24 -3.14 34.11
C GLU A 169 38.28 -2.29 34.95
N SER A 170 38.11 -2.66 36.22
CA SER A 170 37.24 -1.99 37.18
C SER A 170 37.67 -0.52 37.35
N GLY A 171 37.03 0.39 36.62
CA GLY A 171 37.33 1.83 36.64
C GLY A 171 37.46 2.47 35.25
N ASP A 172 37.63 1.67 34.20
CA ASP A 172 37.65 2.19 32.83
C ASP A 172 36.22 2.35 32.29
N LEU A 173 35.89 3.55 31.82
CA LEU A 173 34.59 3.88 31.25
C LEU A 173 34.69 3.96 29.72
N PHE A 174 33.64 3.50 29.04
CA PHE A 174 33.46 3.82 27.62
C PHE A 174 33.16 5.31 27.48
N ASP A 175 34.12 6.05 26.95
CA ASP A 175 34.05 7.50 26.76
C ASP A 175 34.03 7.90 25.28
N LYS A 176 34.17 6.92 24.37
CA LYS A 176 34.10 7.14 22.92
C LYS A 176 33.18 6.12 22.25
N CYS A 177 32.22 6.64 21.50
CA CYS A 177 31.25 5.86 20.72
C CYS A 177 31.12 6.45 19.32
N PHE A 178 31.36 5.64 18.30
CA PHE A 178 31.15 5.99 16.91
C PHE A 178 30.26 4.93 16.25
N ILE A 179 29.28 5.39 15.48
CA ILE A 179 28.37 4.53 14.71
C ILE A 179 28.65 4.78 13.22
N GLY A 180 28.76 3.70 12.45
CA GLY A 180 29.01 3.75 11.01
C GLY A 180 30.44 4.17 10.61
N CYS A 181 31.35 4.37 11.56
CA CYS A 181 32.73 4.81 11.31
C CYS A 181 33.68 4.58 12.52
N ILE A 182 34.95 4.95 12.35
CA ILE A 182 35.99 4.99 13.40
C ILE A 182 36.50 6.44 13.59
N PRO A 183 37.22 6.73 14.70
CA PRO A 183 37.65 8.09 15.03
C PRO A 183 38.48 8.82 13.96
N ASP A 184 39.35 8.10 13.22
CA ASP A 184 40.25 8.69 12.21
C ASP A 184 39.55 9.06 10.89
N ARG A 185 38.23 8.83 10.78
CA ARG A 185 37.36 9.28 9.66
C ARG A 185 37.88 8.94 8.25
N HIS A 186 38.63 7.85 8.10
CA HIS A 186 39.03 7.38 6.78
C HIS A 186 37.82 6.89 5.99
N ASP A 187 37.57 7.49 4.83
CA ASP A 187 36.49 7.11 3.87
C ASP A 187 36.45 5.61 3.54
N LEU A 188 37.59 4.90 3.70
CA LEU A 188 37.75 3.47 3.43
C LEU A 188 37.21 2.56 4.56
N THR A 189 36.81 3.14 5.69
CA THR A 189 36.31 2.43 6.89
C THR A 189 34.88 2.82 7.27
N SER A 190 34.37 3.90 6.68
CA SER A 190 32.97 4.30 6.80
C SER A 190 32.06 3.21 6.24
N PHE A 191 30.98 2.91 6.95
CA PHE A 191 30.02 1.90 6.53
C PHE A 191 28.89 2.54 5.71
N PRO A 192 28.84 2.32 4.38
CA PRO A 192 27.71 2.76 3.56
C PRO A 192 26.47 1.96 3.94
N CYS A 193 25.60 2.52 4.79
CA CYS A 193 24.45 1.82 5.34
C CYS A 193 23.28 2.75 5.64
N GLN A 194 22.13 2.14 5.91
CA GLN A 194 20.97 2.79 6.47
C GLN A 194 20.70 2.17 7.84
N LEU A 195 20.44 3.02 8.84
CA LEU A 195 20.09 2.59 10.20
C LEU A 195 18.77 3.24 10.61
N SER A 196 17.81 2.43 11.08
CA SER A 196 16.57 2.93 11.70
C SER A 196 16.88 3.53 13.08
N THR A 197 15.83 3.86 13.84
CA THR A 197 15.91 4.10 15.28
C THR A 197 16.68 2.98 15.97
N PHE A 198 17.66 3.34 16.80
CA PHE A 198 18.47 2.38 17.54
C PHE A 198 18.61 2.78 19.02
N TYR A 199 18.80 1.76 19.84
CA TYR A 199 18.77 1.86 21.30
C TYR A 199 20.10 1.39 21.88
N LEU A 200 20.48 2.00 23.00
CA LEU A 200 21.45 1.44 23.92
C LEU A 200 20.80 1.29 25.30
N PHE A 201 20.94 0.11 25.88
CA PHE A 201 20.43 -0.22 27.22
C PHE A 201 21.61 -0.47 28.17
N SER A 202 21.47 -0.07 29.42
CA SER A 202 22.46 -0.27 30.48
C SER A 202 22.36 -1.63 31.17
N ILE A 203 21.48 -2.50 30.69
CA ILE A 203 21.29 -3.86 31.19
C ILE A 203 21.62 -4.88 30.11
N TYR A 204 21.91 -6.12 30.54
CA TYR A 204 21.90 -7.25 29.63
C TYR A 204 20.47 -7.50 29.12
N LEU A 205 20.31 -7.56 27.79
CA LEU A 205 19.03 -7.86 27.16
C LEU A 205 18.79 -9.37 27.12
N GLU A 206 17.96 -9.86 28.03
CA GLU A 206 17.49 -11.24 28.05
C GLU A 206 16.76 -11.62 26.74
N PRO A 207 16.78 -12.90 26.32
CA PRO A 207 16.15 -13.34 25.06
C PRO A 207 14.69 -12.91 24.91
N LEU A 208 13.93 -12.84 26.01
CA LEU A 208 12.53 -12.40 26.00
C LEU A 208 12.38 -10.93 25.55
N PHE A 209 13.29 -10.05 25.99
CA PHE A 209 13.33 -8.66 25.55
C PHE A 209 13.70 -8.56 24.08
N VAL A 210 14.72 -9.31 23.64
CA VAL A 210 15.21 -9.28 22.25
C VAL A 210 14.13 -9.76 21.27
N GLN A 211 13.40 -10.82 21.62
CA GLN A 211 12.26 -11.30 20.84
C GLN A 211 11.09 -10.31 20.84
N GLY A 212 10.83 -9.65 21.98
CA GLY A 212 9.81 -8.61 22.09
C GLY A 212 10.12 -7.42 21.18
N LEU A 213 11.35 -6.90 21.24
CA LEU A 213 11.83 -5.82 20.38
C LEU A 213 11.70 -6.17 18.89
N TYR A 214 12.08 -7.39 18.49
CA TYR A 214 11.92 -7.83 17.11
C TYR A 214 10.44 -7.86 16.67
N LYS A 215 9.53 -8.35 17.52
CA LYS A 215 8.09 -8.39 17.21
C LYS A 215 7.47 -6.99 17.09
N LEU A 216 7.90 -6.02 17.90
CA LEU A 216 7.46 -4.62 17.79
C LEU A 216 7.79 -4.03 16.41
N GLY A 217 8.82 -4.55 15.75
CA GLY A 217 9.14 -4.24 14.36
C GLY A 217 9.93 -2.95 14.18
N PRO A 218 10.39 -2.69 12.94
CA PRO A 218 11.36 -1.61 12.65
C PRO A 218 10.78 -0.20 12.72
N ALA A 219 9.46 -0.05 12.76
CA ALA A 219 8.77 1.21 12.96
C ALA A 219 8.63 1.59 14.45
N TYR A 220 8.95 0.67 15.37
CA TYR A 220 8.88 0.96 16.80
C TYR A 220 10.02 1.89 17.22
N LYS A 221 9.64 3.04 17.79
CA LYS A 221 10.55 4.12 18.18
C LYS A 221 10.29 4.70 19.58
N ASN A 222 9.39 4.06 20.33
CA ASN A 222 8.93 4.52 21.64
C ASN A 222 9.87 4.06 22.76
N GLN A 223 9.50 4.32 24.01
CA GLN A 223 10.35 4.13 25.19
C GLN A 223 9.76 3.11 26.17
N PHE A 224 8.90 2.20 25.71
CA PHE A 224 8.28 1.16 26.53
C PHE A 224 7.50 1.70 27.73
N LYS A 225 6.83 2.86 27.55
CA LYS A 225 6.10 3.52 28.63
C LYS A 225 4.65 3.06 28.73
N PHE A 226 4.00 2.82 27.59
CA PHE A 226 2.58 2.47 27.55
C PHE A 226 2.36 1.11 26.93
N GLU A 227 1.82 0.16 27.70
CA GLU A 227 1.61 -1.23 27.26
C GLU A 227 0.69 -1.33 26.03
N ASN A 228 -0.26 -0.39 25.90
CA ASN A 228 -1.18 -0.29 24.77
C ASN A 228 -0.46 -0.13 23.41
N GLU A 229 0.79 0.34 23.39
CA GLU A 229 1.63 0.41 22.19
C GLU A 229 1.85 -0.96 21.53
N SER A 230 1.65 -2.05 22.29
CA SER A 230 2.03 -3.41 21.88
C SER A 230 0.90 -4.43 22.01
N ALA A 231 -0.32 -3.99 22.37
CA ALA A 231 -1.43 -4.86 22.79
C ALA A 231 -1.82 -5.94 21.77
N HIS A 232 -1.64 -5.67 20.47
CA HIS A 232 -1.95 -6.62 19.39
C HIS A 232 -0.73 -7.34 18.81
N ILE A 233 0.47 -7.06 19.32
CA ILE A 233 1.76 -7.51 18.77
C ILE A 233 2.45 -8.50 19.71
N LEU A 234 2.48 -8.16 21.00
CA LEU A 234 3.19 -8.92 22.02
C LEU A 234 2.25 -9.82 22.82
N SER A 235 2.76 -10.99 23.22
CA SER A 235 2.06 -11.86 24.17
C SER A 235 1.99 -11.23 25.57
N ASP A 236 1.03 -11.66 26.41
CA ASP A 236 0.89 -11.14 27.78
C ASP A 236 2.17 -11.25 28.61
N LEU A 237 2.91 -12.35 28.46
CA LEU A 237 4.20 -12.54 29.12
C LEU A 237 5.23 -11.50 28.67
N GLN A 238 5.31 -11.24 27.37
CA GLN A 238 6.23 -10.25 26.81
C GLN A 238 5.83 -8.83 27.21
N ARG A 239 4.54 -8.49 27.19
CA ARG A 239 4.06 -7.18 27.61
C ARG A 239 4.38 -6.91 29.08
N LYS A 240 4.09 -7.86 29.97
CA LYS A 240 4.44 -7.76 31.39
C LYS A 240 5.94 -7.55 31.60
N ALA A 241 6.78 -8.27 30.86
CA ALA A 241 8.23 -8.11 30.96
C ALA A 241 8.71 -6.75 30.42
N MET A 242 8.20 -6.30 29.27
CA MET A 242 8.72 -5.08 28.61
C MET A 242 8.23 -3.78 29.25
N TYR A 243 7.05 -3.79 29.88
CA TYR A 243 6.38 -2.59 30.39
C TYR A 243 6.33 -2.53 31.94
N ASP A 244 7.12 -3.35 32.65
CA ASP A 244 7.30 -3.25 34.11
C ASP A 244 8.17 -2.05 34.53
N GLY A 245 8.70 -1.30 33.56
CA GLY A 245 9.57 -0.15 33.75
C GLY A 245 11.07 -0.48 33.76
N LYS A 246 11.48 -1.75 33.93
CA LYS A 246 12.90 -2.16 33.95
C LYS A 246 13.58 -1.80 32.63
N LEU A 247 12.94 -2.12 31.50
CA LEU A 247 13.49 -1.83 30.17
C LEU A 247 13.54 -0.32 29.91
N MET A 248 12.45 0.40 30.16
CA MET A 248 12.37 1.87 30.03
C MET A 248 13.47 2.58 30.83
N ASN A 249 13.63 2.22 32.10
CA ASN A 249 14.60 2.85 33.00
C ASN A 249 16.06 2.53 32.64
N SER A 250 16.29 1.47 31.85
CA SER A 250 17.63 1.09 31.39
C SER A 250 18.06 1.77 30.09
N ILE A 251 17.20 2.54 29.42
CA ILE A 251 17.56 3.23 28.17
C ILE A 251 18.63 4.28 28.47
N VAL A 252 19.83 4.09 27.90
CA VAL A 252 20.93 5.07 27.90
C VAL A 252 20.65 6.14 26.86
N PHE A 253 20.35 5.72 25.63
CA PHE A 253 19.85 6.59 24.58
C PHE A 253 18.90 5.83 23.65
N ASN A 254 18.00 6.59 23.05
CA ASN A 254 17.17 6.19 21.93
C ASN A 254 17.35 7.29 20.89
N TYR A 255 18.15 7.01 19.86
CA TYR A 255 18.41 7.96 18.79
C TYR A 255 17.50 7.62 17.61
N ASN A 256 16.65 8.60 17.28
CA ASN A 256 15.61 8.46 16.29
C ASN A 256 15.86 9.46 15.14
N PRO A 257 15.78 9.03 13.87
CA PRO A 257 15.92 9.91 12.72
C PRO A 257 15.04 11.17 12.77
N ILE A 258 13.83 11.13 13.35
CA ILE A 258 12.95 12.31 13.42
C ILE A 258 13.37 13.32 14.50
N ALA A 259 14.18 12.89 15.46
CA ALA A 259 14.63 13.71 16.57
C ALA A 259 15.99 14.33 16.23
N CYS A 260 16.07 15.07 15.12
CA CYS A 260 17.30 15.73 14.68
C CYS A 260 17.10 17.24 14.55
N GLU A 261 18.12 18.01 14.94
CA GLU A 261 18.22 19.45 14.72
C GLU A 261 19.56 19.72 14.04
N GLU A 262 19.54 20.04 12.75
CA GLU A 262 20.73 20.16 11.89
C GLU A 262 21.62 18.91 11.93
N GLN A 263 22.79 18.98 12.57
CA GLN A 263 23.73 17.88 12.76
C GLN A 263 23.61 17.22 14.14
N LEU A 264 22.70 17.68 15.00
CA LEU A 264 22.49 17.09 16.32
C LEU A 264 21.37 16.06 16.25
N VAL A 265 21.63 14.88 16.79
CA VAL A 265 20.64 13.84 17.03
C VAL A 265 20.25 13.90 18.50
N LEU A 266 19.01 14.29 18.74
CA LEU A 266 18.46 14.48 20.07
C LEU A 266 18.19 13.12 20.72
N GLN A 267 18.52 13.02 22.01
CA GLN A 267 18.28 11.81 22.78
C GLN A 267 16.80 11.78 23.15
N ALA A 268 16.09 10.74 22.76
CA ALA A 268 14.68 10.64 23.08
C ALA A 268 14.43 10.07 24.49
N ALA A 269 15.40 9.40 25.12
CA ALA A 269 15.17 8.63 26.36
C ALA A 269 14.49 9.44 27.49
N PRO A 270 13.75 8.77 28.41
CA PRO A 270 13.05 9.46 29.49
C PRO A 270 14.00 10.33 30.32
N LYS A 271 13.62 11.60 30.57
CA LYS A 271 14.43 12.55 31.37
C LYS A 271 14.70 12.07 32.80
N THR A 272 13.90 11.14 33.31
CA THR A 272 14.04 10.54 34.64
C THR A 272 15.11 9.45 34.69
N ASN A 273 15.63 8.98 33.55
CA ASN A 273 16.69 7.99 33.53
C ASN A 273 18.01 8.58 34.03
N ILE A 274 18.86 7.71 34.59
CA ILE A 274 20.21 8.08 34.97
C ILE A 274 20.97 8.50 33.71
N SER A 275 21.55 9.71 33.71
CA SER A 275 22.42 10.14 32.62
C SER A 275 23.77 9.45 32.76
N TYR A 276 24.20 8.77 31.68
CA TYR A 276 25.55 8.22 31.55
C TYR A 276 26.51 9.20 30.85
N PHE A 277 26.01 10.37 30.43
CA PHE A 277 26.77 11.37 29.70
C PHE A 277 27.28 12.46 30.64
N ILE A 278 28.56 12.82 30.49
CA ILE A 278 29.21 13.87 31.28
C ILE A 278 28.74 15.28 30.88
N HIS A 279 28.54 15.51 29.58
CA HIS A 279 28.22 16.84 29.04
C HIS A 279 26.86 16.89 28.36
N THR A 280 26.69 16.14 27.26
CA THR A 280 25.47 16.13 26.45
C THR A 280 25.11 14.70 26.07
N ALA A 281 23.81 14.39 26.14
CA ALA A 281 23.28 13.12 25.66
C ALA A 281 22.95 13.14 24.16
N HIS A 282 23.02 14.32 23.52
CA HIS A 282 22.82 14.45 22.08
C HIS A 282 24.06 13.93 21.33
N ALA A 283 23.83 13.18 20.25
CA ALA A 283 24.90 12.74 19.37
C ALA A 283 25.14 13.76 18.25
N GLN A 284 26.38 13.89 17.81
CA GLN A 284 26.73 14.71 16.65
C GLN A 284 26.85 13.84 15.42
N MET A 285 26.02 14.13 14.42
CA MET A 285 26.05 13.54 13.10
C MET A 285 27.21 14.13 12.29
N LEU A 286 27.97 13.27 11.60
CA LEU A 286 28.99 13.73 10.67
C LEU A 286 28.34 14.44 9.48
N SER A 287 29.04 15.40 8.86
CA SER A 287 28.48 16.34 7.86
C SER A 287 27.83 15.69 6.63
N ASN A 288 28.13 14.42 6.37
CA ASN A 288 27.66 13.66 5.24
C ASN A 288 26.53 12.67 5.61
N VAL A 289 26.38 12.34 6.89
CA VAL A 289 25.25 11.54 7.37
C VAL A 289 24.02 12.44 7.42
N ARG A 290 22.86 11.90 7.08
CA ARG A 290 21.59 12.64 7.09
C ARG A 290 20.46 11.79 7.64
N SER A 291 19.54 12.42 8.36
CA SER A 291 18.23 11.83 8.61
C SER A 291 17.39 11.87 7.35
N VAL A 292 16.72 10.76 7.06
CA VAL A 292 15.79 10.62 5.94
C VAL A 292 14.46 10.17 6.52
N ILE A 293 13.43 10.97 6.27
CA ILE A 293 12.05 10.63 6.56
C ILE A 293 11.39 10.34 5.22
N THR A 294 10.89 9.13 5.09
CA THR A 294 10.07 8.72 3.96
C THR A 294 8.64 8.68 4.43
N TYR A 295 7.74 9.27 3.64
CA TYR A 295 6.33 9.24 3.95
C TYR A 295 5.72 8.12 3.14
N SER A 296 5.08 7.21 3.85
CA SER A 296 4.21 6.24 3.23
C SER A 296 3.03 7.02 2.61
N ILE A 297 2.51 6.70 1.42
CA ILE A 297 1.32 7.44 0.91
C ILE A 297 0.14 7.31 1.92
N TYR A 298 0.18 6.35 2.87
CA TYR A 298 -0.79 6.18 3.96
C TYR A 298 -0.74 7.34 4.88
N SER A 299 0.48 7.55 5.40
CA SER A 299 0.79 8.59 6.34
C SER A 299 0.42 9.93 5.73
N THR A 300 0.72 10.15 4.44
CA THR A 300 0.42 11.39 3.73
C THR A 300 -1.08 11.61 3.43
N LEU A 301 -1.84 10.55 3.15
CA LEU A 301 -3.28 10.66 2.88
C LEU A 301 -4.12 10.82 4.15
N HIS A 302 -3.65 10.27 5.28
CA HIS A 302 -4.34 10.27 6.57
C HIS A 302 -3.79 11.31 7.58
N SER A 303 -2.63 11.93 7.31
CA SER A 303 -2.12 13.04 8.12
C SER A 303 -3.04 14.25 7.99
N VAL A 304 -3.74 14.59 9.07
CA VAL A 304 -4.58 15.78 9.15
C VAL A 304 -3.68 17.00 9.32
N GLY A 305 -3.67 17.90 8.32
CA GLY A 305 -3.03 19.21 8.42
C GLY A 305 -1.59 19.33 7.89
N ASP A 306 -1.07 18.33 7.17
CA ASP A 306 0.31 18.36 6.64
C ASP A 306 0.37 19.02 5.24
N GLU A 307 1.40 19.85 4.99
CA GLU A 307 1.65 20.55 3.71
C GLU A 307 1.94 19.59 2.55
N ASN A 308 2.24 18.33 2.86
CA ASN A 308 2.61 17.29 1.89
C ASN A 308 1.43 16.49 1.32
N ARG A 309 0.18 16.79 1.71
CA ARG A 309 -1.00 16.07 1.22
C ARG A 309 -1.22 16.32 -0.29
N PRO A 310 -1.35 15.26 -1.12
CA PRO A 310 -1.71 15.42 -2.53
C PRO A 310 -3.02 16.20 -2.68
N THR A 311 -3.05 17.14 -3.63
CA THR A 311 -4.26 17.91 -3.90
C THR A 311 -5.35 17.01 -4.48
N ARG A 312 -6.62 17.43 -4.36
CA ARG A 312 -7.76 16.70 -4.95
C ARG A 312 -7.55 16.40 -6.44
N GLU A 313 -6.97 17.35 -7.18
CA GLU A 313 -6.65 17.21 -8.60
C GLU A 313 -5.60 16.13 -8.86
N GLN A 314 -4.54 16.09 -8.05
CA GLN A 314 -3.51 15.06 -8.13
C GLN A 314 -4.07 13.66 -7.86
N ILE A 315 -4.97 13.54 -6.87
CA ILE A 315 -5.65 12.27 -6.56
C ILE A 315 -6.50 11.80 -7.75
N ILE A 316 -7.24 12.72 -8.38
CA ILE A 316 -8.05 12.43 -9.58
C ILE A 316 -7.15 12.00 -10.75
N GLU A 317 -6.03 12.68 -10.98
CA GLU A 317 -5.09 12.36 -12.05
C GLU A 317 -4.46 10.97 -11.85
N MET A 318 -4.01 10.65 -10.63
CA MET A 318 -3.47 9.34 -10.28
C MET A 318 -4.47 8.22 -10.55
N ARG A 319 -5.72 8.40 -10.11
CA ARG A 319 -6.81 7.45 -10.32
C ARG A 319 -7.09 7.23 -11.82
N ARG A 320 -7.10 8.30 -12.61
CA ARG A 320 -7.30 8.24 -14.07
C ARG A 320 -6.21 7.43 -14.75
N TYR A 321 -4.94 7.63 -14.40
CA TYR A 321 -3.85 6.82 -14.96
C TYR A 321 -3.98 5.35 -14.59
N MET A 322 -4.33 5.02 -13.34
CA MET A 322 -4.50 3.62 -12.90
C MET A 322 -5.60 2.90 -13.68
N LEU A 323 -6.75 3.55 -13.85
CA LEU A 323 -7.88 3.00 -14.61
C LEU A 323 -7.54 2.83 -16.09
N LEU A 324 -6.78 3.76 -16.68
CA LEU A 324 -6.31 3.62 -18.06
C LEU A 324 -5.42 2.37 -18.23
N HIS A 325 -4.57 2.07 -17.26
CA HIS A 325 -3.73 0.87 -17.27
C HIS A 325 -4.56 -0.40 -17.09
N LEU A 326 -5.49 -0.42 -16.13
CA LEU A 326 -6.43 -1.53 -15.94
C LEU A 326 -7.18 -1.86 -17.22
N LYS A 327 -7.70 -0.83 -17.91
CA LYS A 327 -8.37 -0.99 -19.20
C LYS A 327 -7.49 -1.69 -20.24
N GLN A 328 -6.22 -1.29 -20.38
CA GLN A 328 -5.30 -1.91 -21.34
C GLN A 328 -5.02 -3.39 -21.04
N LEU A 329 -5.04 -3.77 -19.76
CA LEU A 329 -4.81 -5.14 -19.33
C LEU A 329 -5.99 -6.05 -19.65
N VAL A 330 -7.20 -5.59 -19.33
CA VAL A 330 -8.45 -6.28 -19.71
C VAL A 330 -8.50 -6.55 -21.22
N ILE A 331 -7.99 -5.62 -22.04
CA ILE A 331 -8.02 -5.75 -23.50
C ILE A 331 -6.91 -6.67 -24.03
N SER A 332 -5.75 -6.72 -23.39
CA SER A 332 -4.55 -7.38 -23.92
C SER A 332 -4.37 -8.84 -23.48
N SER A 333 -5.17 -9.33 -22.53
CA SER A 333 -5.09 -10.71 -22.06
C SER A 333 -5.92 -11.66 -22.93
N SER A 334 -5.25 -12.57 -23.64
CA SER A 334 -5.91 -13.69 -24.31
C SER A 334 -6.18 -14.80 -23.29
N GLY A 335 -7.27 -14.67 -22.53
CA GLY A 335 -7.80 -15.73 -21.66
C GLY A 335 -8.02 -15.37 -20.20
N SER A 336 -7.45 -14.27 -19.68
CA SER A 336 -7.69 -13.87 -18.29
C SER A 336 -8.83 -12.88 -18.09
N GLN A 337 -9.32 -12.22 -19.16
CA GLN A 337 -10.33 -11.11 -19.18
C GLN A 337 -11.51 -11.23 -18.20
N GLU A 338 -11.90 -12.46 -17.89
CA GLU A 338 -13.01 -12.76 -16.98
C GLU A 338 -12.68 -12.50 -15.51
N GLU A 339 -11.43 -12.69 -15.09
CA GLU A 339 -11.00 -12.48 -13.72
C GLU A 339 -10.86 -10.98 -13.41
N GLU A 340 -10.33 -10.19 -14.35
CA GLU A 340 -10.25 -8.74 -14.21
C GLU A 340 -11.66 -8.12 -14.25
N LEU A 341 -12.53 -8.60 -15.13
CA LEU A 341 -13.92 -8.17 -15.15
C LEU A 341 -14.64 -8.50 -13.84
N GLN A 342 -14.40 -9.68 -13.27
CA GLN A 342 -14.94 -10.02 -11.95
C GLN A 342 -14.45 -9.07 -10.86
N ALA A 343 -13.19 -8.65 -10.88
CA ALA A 343 -12.66 -7.67 -9.93
C ALA A 343 -13.34 -6.30 -10.07
N ILE A 344 -13.54 -5.84 -11.31
CA ILE A 344 -14.29 -4.61 -11.61
C ILE A 344 -15.72 -4.71 -11.07
N LEU A 345 -16.41 -5.82 -11.34
CA LEU A 345 -17.78 -6.04 -10.86
C LEU A 345 -17.86 -6.11 -9.33
N ASN A 346 -16.89 -6.75 -8.67
CA ASN A 346 -16.83 -6.79 -7.22
C ASN A 346 -16.70 -5.38 -6.63
N TYR A 347 -15.83 -4.54 -7.21
CA TYR A 347 -15.68 -3.15 -6.78
C TYR A 347 -17.01 -2.37 -6.90
N LEU A 348 -17.67 -2.46 -8.06
CA LEU A 348 -18.97 -1.83 -8.30
C LEU A 348 -20.05 -2.34 -7.32
N HIS A 349 -19.90 -3.57 -6.82
CA HIS A 349 -20.77 -4.15 -5.81
C HIS A 349 -20.49 -3.64 -4.40
N THR A 350 -19.24 -3.55 -3.98
CA THR A 350 -18.88 -3.31 -2.57
C THR A 350 -18.69 -1.84 -2.22
N VAL A 351 -18.33 -1.00 -3.18
CA VAL A 351 -18.05 0.43 -2.94
C VAL A 351 -19.34 1.24 -3.02
N HIS A 352 -19.46 2.30 -2.20
CA HIS A 352 -20.68 3.09 -2.07
C HIS A 352 -20.46 4.59 -2.30
N GLU A 353 -19.20 5.04 -2.36
CA GLU A 353 -18.80 6.41 -2.60
C GLU A 353 -18.92 6.76 -4.09
N ASP A 354 -19.85 7.65 -4.43
CA ASP A 354 -20.19 7.99 -5.82
C ASP A 354 -18.99 8.47 -6.65
N ASP A 355 -18.13 9.33 -6.09
CA ASP A 355 -16.92 9.84 -6.76
C ASP A 355 -15.96 8.71 -7.19
N ASN A 356 -15.89 7.63 -6.41
CA ASN A 356 -15.03 6.49 -6.69
C ASN A 356 -15.71 5.50 -7.65
N LEU A 357 -17.02 5.32 -7.50
CA LEU A 357 -17.82 4.45 -8.36
C LEU A 357 -17.88 4.93 -9.80
N ILE A 358 -18.03 6.25 -10.00
CA ILE A 358 -18.21 6.84 -11.34
C ILE A 358 -17.02 6.52 -12.25
N ASP A 359 -15.78 6.64 -11.75
CA ASP A 359 -14.58 6.43 -12.57
C ASP A 359 -14.43 4.97 -13.02
N VAL A 360 -14.70 4.02 -12.12
CA VAL A 360 -14.66 2.58 -12.42
C VAL A 360 -15.82 2.17 -13.33
N LEU A 361 -17.00 2.75 -13.11
CA LEU A 361 -18.19 2.51 -13.92
C LEU A 361 -18.02 3.06 -15.34
N ASP A 362 -17.43 4.24 -15.50
CA ASP A 362 -17.10 4.81 -16.81
C ASP A 362 -16.09 3.93 -17.56
N MET A 363 -15.08 3.40 -16.86
CA MET A 363 -14.17 2.40 -17.43
C MET A 363 -14.91 1.15 -17.90
N ALA A 364 -15.84 0.61 -17.10
CA ALA A 364 -16.64 -0.56 -17.48
C ALA A 364 -17.53 -0.28 -18.71
N VAL A 365 -18.14 0.91 -18.77
CA VAL A 365 -18.91 1.38 -19.94
C VAL A 365 -18.03 1.46 -21.18
N ASN A 366 -16.82 2.01 -21.06
CA ASN A 366 -15.86 2.12 -22.16
C ASN A 366 -15.36 0.75 -22.64
N LEU A 367 -15.11 -0.19 -21.72
CA LEU A 367 -14.75 -1.56 -22.09
C LEU A 367 -15.89 -2.25 -22.84
N MET A 368 -17.12 -2.13 -22.35
CA MET A 368 -18.31 -2.74 -22.96
C MET A 368 -18.58 -2.18 -24.37
N SER A 369 -18.39 -0.87 -24.56
CA SER A 369 -18.66 -0.20 -25.85
C SER A 369 -17.57 -0.45 -26.89
N GLU A 370 -16.30 -0.44 -26.49
CA GLU A 370 -15.16 -0.64 -27.39
C GLU A 370 -14.90 -2.12 -27.72
N HIS A 371 -15.17 -3.03 -26.78
CA HIS A 371 -14.85 -4.46 -26.90
C HIS A 371 -16.05 -5.38 -26.64
N PRO A 372 -17.21 -5.18 -27.30
CA PRO A 372 -18.44 -5.91 -26.95
C PRO A 372 -18.35 -7.42 -27.17
N ARG A 373 -17.56 -7.90 -28.15
CA ARG A 373 -17.43 -9.33 -28.47
C ARG A 373 -16.88 -10.16 -27.31
N THR A 374 -15.98 -9.58 -26.52
CA THR A 374 -15.36 -10.24 -25.36
C THR A 374 -16.09 -9.87 -24.07
N MET A 375 -16.48 -8.61 -23.93
CA MET A 375 -17.06 -8.10 -22.69
C MET A 375 -18.48 -8.60 -22.42
N VAL A 376 -19.35 -8.68 -23.43
CA VAL A 376 -20.75 -9.13 -23.25
C VAL A 376 -20.84 -10.55 -22.67
N PRO A 377 -20.21 -11.59 -23.27
CA PRO A 377 -20.30 -12.94 -22.73
C PRO A 377 -19.57 -13.12 -21.39
N ALA A 378 -18.51 -12.34 -21.12
CA ALA A 378 -17.83 -12.36 -19.83
C ALA A 378 -18.70 -11.71 -18.74
N PHE A 379 -19.33 -10.57 -19.06
CA PHE A 379 -20.18 -9.82 -18.15
C PHE A 379 -21.42 -10.62 -17.75
N ASP A 380 -22.03 -11.31 -18.70
CA ASP A 380 -23.20 -12.17 -18.44
C ASP A 380 -22.83 -13.34 -17.51
N ARG A 381 -21.76 -14.08 -17.83
CA ARG A 381 -21.28 -15.20 -17.00
C ARG A 381 -20.91 -14.79 -15.58
N ARG A 382 -20.44 -13.56 -15.38
CA ARG A 382 -20.10 -13.00 -14.06
C ARG A 382 -21.26 -12.28 -13.37
N GLN A 383 -22.49 -12.45 -13.87
CA GLN A 383 -23.70 -11.86 -13.29
C GLN A 383 -23.65 -10.33 -13.22
N GLY A 384 -23.01 -9.66 -14.19
CA GLY A 384 -22.78 -8.22 -14.18
C GLY A 384 -24.06 -7.37 -14.13
N LEU A 385 -25.20 -7.92 -14.57
CA LEU A 385 -26.51 -7.29 -14.39
C LEU A 385 -26.85 -7.01 -12.92
N ARG A 386 -26.39 -7.84 -11.97
CA ARG A 386 -26.57 -7.58 -10.53
C ARG A 386 -25.91 -6.27 -10.12
N ALA A 387 -24.71 -5.99 -10.63
CA ALA A 387 -24.00 -4.74 -10.35
C ALA A 387 -24.77 -3.54 -10.93
N VAL A 388 -25.29 -3.67 -12.15
CA VAL A 388 -26.13 -2.64 -12.79
C VAL A 388 -27.34 -2.33 -11.92
N PHE A 389 -28.13 -3.33 -11.53
CA PHE A 389 -29.35 -3.09 -10.75
C PHE A 389 -29.06 -2.49 -9.37
N LYS A 390 -27.95 -2.87 -8.73
CA LYS A 390 -27.47 -2.21 -7.50
C LYS A 390 -27.17 -0.72 -7.74
N LEU A 391 -26.44 -0.41 -8.82
CA LEU A 391 -26.07 0.97 -9.15
C LEU A 391 -27.27 1.84 -9.56
N LEU A 392 -28.33 1.25 -10.11
CA LEU A 392 -29.58 1.96 -10.38
C LEU A 392 -30.30 2.44 -9.12
N ALA A 393 -30.01 1.84 -7.96
CA ALA A 393 -30.51 2.29 -6.66
C ALA A 393 -29.63 3.39 -6.01
N SER A 394 -28.53 3.82 -6.65
CA SER A 394 -27.70 4.93 -6.13
C SER A 394 -28.50 6.24 -6.05
N SER A 395 -28.22 7.07 -5.05
CA SER A 395 -28.75 8.44 -4.93
C SER A 395 -28.20 9.38 -6.00
N SER A 396 -27.00 9.12 -6.54
CA SER A 396 -26.38 9.92 -7.60
C SER A 396 -27.01 9.67 -8.97
N GLU A 397 -27.56 10.73 -9.56
CA GLU A 397 -28.10 10.70 -10.93
C GLU A 397 -27.04 10.30 -11.97
N ILE A 398 -25.79 10.73 -11.77
CA ILE A 398 -24.67 10.42 -12.67
C ILE A 398 -24.35 8.92 -12.63
N THR A 399 -24.29 8.33 -11.43
CA THR A 399 -24.07 6.89 -11.23
C THR A 399 -25.18 6.07 -11.90
N ARG A 400 -26.45 6.44 -11.66
CA ARG A 400 -27.60 5.79 -12.29
C ARG A 400 -27.53 5.89 -13.83
N LEU A 401 -27.18 7.06 -14.37
CA LEU A 401 -27.08 7.29 -15.81
C LEU A 401 -25.95 6.46 -16.45
N GLN A 402 -24.80 6.34 -15.80
CA GLN A 402 -23.70 5.51 -16.29
C GLN A 402 -24.03 4.00 -16.20
N ALA A 403 -24.72 3.57 -15.15
CA ALA A 403 -25.20 2.18 -15.04
C ALA A 403 -26.17 1.82 -16.17
N LEU A 404 -27.04 2.77 -16.57
CA LEU A 404 -27.94 2.60 -17.71
C LEU A 404 -27.22 2.55 -19.05
N LYS A 405 -26.15 3.34 -19.24
CA LYS A 405 -25.30 3.23 -20.43
C LYS A 405 -24.67 1.84 -20.51
N LEU A 406 -24.15 1.32 -19.39
CA LEU A 406 -23.57 -0.02 -19.32
C LEU A 406 -24.60 -1.09 -19.69
N LEU A 407 -25.81 -1.00 -19.11
CA LEU A 407 -26.94 -1.87 -19.45
C LEU A 407 -27.29 -1.79 -20.94
N GLY A 408 -27.34 -0.58 -21.49
CA GLY A 408 -27.64 -0.33 -22.89
C GLY A 408 -26.66 -0.99 -23.85
N PHE A 409 -25.35 -0.80 -23.62
CA PHE A 409 -24.31 -1.43 -24.44
C PHE A 409 -24.32 -2.95 -24.34
N PHE A 410 -24.57 -3.49 -23.14
CA PHE A 410 -24.72 -4.93 -22.94
C PHE A 410 -25.92 -5.48 -23.73
N LEU A 411 -27.10 -4.88 -23.57
CA LEU A 411 -28.32 -5.34 -24.22
C LEU A 411 -28.25 -5.23 -25.74
N GLN A 412 -27.64 -4.17 -26.29
CA GLN A 412 -27.51 -3.94 -27.73
C GLN A 412 -26.84 -5.11 -28.48
N ARG A 413 -26.00 -5.87 -27.79
CA ARG A 413 -25.18 -6.97 -28.35
C ARG A 413 -25.54 -8.33 -27.77
N SER A 414 -26.47 -8.38 -26.81
CA SER A 414 -26.98 -9.62 -26.24
C SER A 414 -27.95 -10.28 -27.23
N THR A 415 -27.85 -11.59 -27.42
CA THR A 415 -28.73 -12.39 -28.29
C THR A 415 -30.09 -12.71 -27.65
N VAL A 416 -30.50 -11.95 -26.63
CA VAL A 416 -31.73 -12.21 -25.90
C VAL A 416 -32.89 -11.77 -26.79
N ASN A 417 -33.79 -12.71 -27.10
CA ASN A 417 -35.04 -12.39 -27.80
C ASN A 417 -35.74 -11.24 -27.07
N PHE A 418 -35.95 -10.12 -27.76
CA PHE A 418 -36.63 -8.97 -27.16
C PHE A 418 -38.10 -9.33 -26.95
N THR A 419 -38.45 -9.67 -25.71
CA THR A 419 -39.81 -10.09 -25.33
C THR A 419 -40.60 -8.94 -24.72
N MET A 420 -41.92 -9.10 -24.65
CA MET A 420 -42.80 -8.17 -23.93
C MET A 420 -42.42 -8.04 -22.45
N ALA A 421 -41.90 -9.12 -21.85
CA ALA A 421 -41.35 -9.13 -20.50
C ALA A 421 -40.17 -8.16 -20.36
N THR A 422 -39.18 -8.28 -21.27
CA THR A 422 -38.00 -7.42 -21.31
C THR A 422 -38.39 -5.96 -21.52
N TYR A 423 -39.33 -5.70 -22.44
CA TYR A 423 -39.87 -4.36 -22.67
C TYR A 423 -40.51 -3.77 -21.40
N ASN A 424 -41.39 -4.53 -20.74
CA ASN A 424 -42.07 -4.07 -19.53
C ASN A 424 -41.08 -3.71 -18.42
N VAL A 425 -40.03 -4.51 -18.20
CA VAL A 425 -38.98 -4.22 -17.21
C VAL A 425 -38.22 -2.95 -17.57
N LEU A 426 -37.81 -2.79 -18.84
CA LEU A 426 -37.10 -1.58 -19.28
C LEU A 426 -37.98 -0.33 -19.15
N PHE A 427 -39.28 -0.46 -19.43
CA PHE A 427 -40.23 0.63 -19.25
C PHE A 427 -40.46 0.95 -17.77
N GLU A 428 -40.49 -0.04 -16.88
CA GLU A 428 -40.55 0.18 -15.43
C GLU A 428 -39.35 0.92 -14.88
N ILE A 429 -38.15 0.58 -15.36
CA ILE A 429 -36.92 1.31 -15.07
C ILE A 429 -37.03 2.75 -15.59
N LEU A 430 -37.57 2.95 -16.80
CA LEU A 430 -37.79 4.28 -17.39
C LEU A 430 -38.74 5.14 -16.55
N VAL A 431 -39.81 4.55 -15.99
CA VAL A 431 -40.79 5.30 -15.19
C VAL A 431 -40.53 5.28 -13.68
N GLU A 432 -39.38 4.76 -13.24
CA GLU A 432 -38.99 4.62 -11.82
C GLU A 432 -40.06 3.92 -10.95
N LYS A 433 -40.84 3.02 -11.56
CA LYS A 433 -41.84 2.20 -10.86
C LYS A 433 -41.49 0.72 -11.05
N VAL A 434 -40.54 0.23 -10.26
CA VAL A 434 -40.22 -1.19 -10.22
C VAL A 434 -41.34 -1.90 -9.46
N SER A 435 -42.30 -2.49 -10.17
CA SER A 435 -43.37 -3.28 -9.55
C SER A 435 -42.96 -4.75 -9.53
N GLY A 436 -42.84 -5.36 -8.35
CA GLY A 436 -42.44 -6.76 -8.19
C GLY A 436 -43.47 -7.81 -8.65
N LEU A 437 -44.27 -7.55 -9.69
CA LEU A 437 -45.37 -8.42 -10.12
C LEU A 437 -45.21 -8.85 -11.58
N ALA A 438 -44.82 -10.12 -11.75
CA ALA A 438 -45.06 -11.03 -12.87
C ALA A 438 -45.53 -10.41 -14.21
N VAL A 439 -44.53 -10.00 -15.00
CA VAL A 439 -44.28 -10.20 -16.45
C VAL A 439 -45.43 -10.26 -17.49
N GLU A 440 -46.69 -10.62 -17.23
CA GLU A 440 -47.62 -10.93 -18.35
C GLU A 440 -48.93 -10.16 -18.46
N LYS A 441 -49.42 -9.39 -17.48
CA LYS A 441 -50.71 -8.67 -17.65
C LYS A 441 -50.77 -7.30 -16.99
N ARG A 442 -50.21 -6.28 -17.65
CA ARG A 442 -50.65 -4.89 -17.44
C ARG A 442 -52.02 -4.69 -18.08
N LYS A 443 -53.08 -5.00 -17.33
CA LYS A 443 -54.44 -4.55 -17.69
C LYS A 443 -54.45 -3.03 -17.69
N THR A 444 -54.93 -2.46 -18.79
CA THR A 444 -55.30 -1.05 -18.97
C THR A 444 -56.15 -0.56 -17.78
N LYS A 445 -55.51 -0.01 -16.74
CA LYS A 445 -56.21 0.70 -15.67
C LYS A 445 -55.78 2.16 -15.68
N LYS A 446 -56.84 2.99 -15.70
CA LYS A 446 -57.03 4.44 -15.61
C LYS A 446 -55.79 5.34 -15.51
N LYS A 447 -55.92 6.49 -16.19
CA LYS A 447 -55.16 7.76 -16.14
C LYS A 447 -54.85 8.24 -14.70
N ASP A 448 -54.07 7.49 -13.94
CA ASP A 448 -53.40 8.05 -12.78
C ASP A 448 -52.30 8.96 -13.33
N ARG A 449 -52.39 10.26 -13.00
CA ARG A 449 -51.43 11.29 -13.41
C ARG A 449 -50.04 10.90 -12.90
N ILE A 450 -49.30 10.13 -13.68
CA ILE A 450 -47.90 9.85 -13.41
C ILE A 450 -47.16 11.19 -13.55
N LYS A 451 -46.70 11.77 -12.44
CA LYS A 451 -45.80 12.93 -12.44
C LYS A 451 -44.41 12.47 -12.93
N LEU A 452 -44.29 12.18 -14.22
CA LEU A 452 -43.02 11.89 -14.89
C LEU A 452 -42.34 13.22 -15.22
N LYS A 453 -41.40 13.65 -14.37
CA LYS A 453 -40.43 14.68 -14.76
C LYS A 453 -39.44 14.05 -15.73
N PHE A 454 -39.19 14.68 -16.88
CA PHE A 454 -38.16 14.23 -17.84
C PHE A 454 -36.76 14.40 -17.21
N MET A 455 -36.21 13.33 -16.66
CA MET A 455 -34.82 13.27 -16.20
C MET A 455 -33.93 12.75 -17.34
N SER A 456 -32.65 13.13 -17.38
CA SER A 456 -31.68 12.70 -18.42
C SER A 456 -31.64 11.16 -18.63
N ILE A 457 -31.94 10.44 -17.56
CA ILE A 457 -32.13 9.00 -17.46
C ILE A 457 -33.23 8.46 -18.40
N ILE A 458 -34.36 9.16 -18.53
CA ILE A 458 -35.51 8.75 -19.36
C ILE A 458 -35.11 8.71 -20.84
N LEU A 459 -34.41 9.74 -21.33
CA LEU A 459 -33.97 9.80 -22.72
C LEU A 459 -32.96 8.68 -23.05
N THR A 460 -32.08 8.36 -22.10
CA THR A 460 -31.11 7.27 -22.25
C THR A 460 -31.83 5.93 -22.37
N MET A 461 -32.83 5.66 -21.53
CA MET A 461 -33.63 4.43 -21.61
C MET A 461 -34.46 4.32 -22.88
N ILE A 462 -35.05 5.42 -23.34
CA ILE A 462 -35.77 5.45 -24.63
C ILE A 462 -34.82 5.07 -25.77
N LYS A 463 -33.59 5.60 -25.77
CA LYS A 463 -32.58 5.23 -26.78
C LYS A 463 -32.18 3.76 -26.70
N VAL A 464 -32.05 3.20 -25.50
CA VAL A 464 -31.79 1.76 -25.31
C VAL A 464 -32.92 0.92 -25.86
N ILE A 465 -34.18 1.19 -25.47
CA ILE A 465 -35.36 0.46 -25.94
C ILE A 465 -35.51 0.59 -27.47
N ALA A 466 -35.35 1.78 -28.03
CA ALA A 466 -35.43 2.02 -29.47
C ALA A 466 -34.33 1.26 -30.24
N THR A 467 -33.13 1.16 -29.68
CA THR A 467 -32.02 0.41 -30.29
C THR A 467 -32.29 -1.09 -30.24
N LEU A 468 -32.86 -1.61 -29.14
CA LEU A 468 -33.25 -3.01 -29.03
C LEU A 468 -34.37 -3.36 -30.01
N LEU A 469 -35.38 -2.52 -30.13
CA LEU A 469 -36.47 -2.68 -31.09
C LEU A 469 -35.99 -2.69 -32.54
N ARG A 470 -34.94 -1.90 -32.86
CA ARG A 470 -34.34 -1.85 -34.19
C ARG A 470 -33.53 -3.10 -34.52
N ASN A 471 -32.87 -3.68 -33.52
CA ASN A 471 -31.96 -4.81 -33.69
C ASN A 471 -32.62 -6.18 -33.42
N ALA A 472 -33.84 -6.20 -32.90
CA ALA A 472 -34.59 -7.42 -32.64
C ALA A 472 -34.89 -8.17 -33.94
N ALA A 473 -34.66 -9.48 -33.96
CA ALA A 473 -35.08 -10.34 -35.06
C ALA A 473 -36.62 -10.30 -35.19
N ASP A 474 -37.13 -10.27 -36.42
CA ASP A 474 -38.56 -10.28 -36.67
C ASP A 474 -39.20 -11.53 -36.07
N ASN A 475 -40.12 -11.32 -35.13
CA ASN A 475 -40.94 -12.36 -34.54
C ASN A 475 -42.39 -11.86 -34.43
N ILE A 476 -43.34 -12.77 -34.28
CA ILE A 476 -44.79 -12.46 -34.23
C ILE A 476 -45.12 -11.44 -33.12
N HIS A 477 -44.35 -11.43 -32.02
CA HIS A 477 -44.58 -10.55 -30.88
C HIS A 477 -43.91 -9.17 -31.00
N LEU A 478 -42.98 -8.97 -31.95
CA LEU A 478 -42.21 -7.74 -32.07
C LEU A 478 -43.09 -6.57 -32.51
N TYR A 479 -44.09 -6.85 -33.35
CA TYR A 479 -45.08 -5.85 -33.77
C TYR A 479 -45.87 -5.31 -32.57
N ASP A 480 -46.34 -6.18 -31.68
CA ASP A 480 -47.06 -5.79 -30.46
C ASP A 480 -46.20 -4.94 -29.52
N ILE A 481 -44.91 -5.29 -29.39
CA ILE A 481 -43.97 -4.52 -28.56
C ILE A 481 -43.69 -3.14 -29.20
N LYS A 482 -43.56 -3.05 -30.53
CA LYS A 482 -43.41 -1.77 -31.25
C LYS A 482 -44.62 -0.86 -31.05
N LEU A 483 -45.83 -1.41 -31.19
CA LEU A 483 -47.07 -0.67 -30.93
C LEU A 483 -47.13 -0.19 -29.48
N ARG A 484 -46.84 -1.08 -28.54
CA ARG A 484 -46.83 -0.74 -27.11
C ARG A 484 -45.85 0.38 -26.79
N PHE A 485 -44.64 0.32 -27.36
CA PHE A 485 -43.64 1.37 -27.20
C PHE A 485 -44.11 2.72 -27.71
N LEU A 486 -44.80 2.76 -28.86
CA LEU A 486 -45.35 4.00 -29.40
C LEU A 486 -46.46 4.57 -28.51
N ASP A 487 -47.38 3.73 -28.03
CA ASP A 487 -48.45 4.16 -27.11
C ASP A 487 -47.87 4.77 -25.82
N ASP A 488 -46.88 4.09 -25.24
CA ASP A 488 -46.25 4.52 -24.01
C ASP A 488 -45.38 5.79 -24.23
N LEU A 489 -44.79 6.00 -25.41
CA LEU A 489 -44.14 7.27 -25.80
C LEU A 489 -45.13 8.43 -25.96
N ILE A 490 -46.29 8.18 -26.58
CA ILE A 490 -47.37 9.18 -26.70
C ILE A 490 -47.86 9.58 -25.31
N LEU A 491 -48.01 8.61 -24.40
CA LEU A 491 -48.38 8.87 -23.01
C LEU A 491 -47.34 9.76 -22.33
N LEU A 492 -46.04 9.45 -22.47
CA LEU A 492 -44.94 10.25 -21.92
C LEU A 492 -44.91 11.68 -22.47
N ALA A 493 -45.13 11.85 -23.77
CA ALA A 493 -45.24 13.16 -24.41
C ALA A 493 -46.45 13.94 -23.88
N SER A 494 -47.62 13.30 -23.77
CA SER A 494 -48.84 13.95 -23.29
C SER A 494 -48.75 14.40 -21.82
N ALA A 495 -47.90 13.74 -21.01
CA ALA A 495 -47.78 14.00 -19.58
C ALA A 495 -47.05 15.30 -19.21
N SER A 496 -46.18 15.85 -20.09
CA SER A 496 -45.42 17.08 -19.79
C SER A 496 -44.91 17.80 -21.04
N ARG A 497 -44.90 19.15 -21.00
CA ARG A 497 -44.35 19.99 -22.08
C ARG A 497 -42.84 19.80 -22.25
N GLU A 498 -42.11 19.57 -21.17
CA GLU A 498 -40.68 19.29 -21.21
C GLU A 498 -40.41 17.92 -21.86
N ASN A 499 -41.25 16.92 -21.58
CA ASN A 499 -41.16 15.59 -22.19
C ASN A 499 -41.33 15.68 -23.71
N ARG A 500 -42.31 16.47 -24.19
CA ARG A 500 -42.48 16.76 -25.63
C ARG A 500 -41.27 17.42 -26.25
N ARG A 501 -40.70 18.41 -25.57
CA ARG A 501 -39.54 19.15 -26.10
C ARG A 501 -38.31 18.27 -26.28
N GLN A 502 -38.07 17.35 -25.33
CA GLN A 502 -36.90 16.47 -25.34
C GLN A 502 -37.07 15.27 -26.27
N LEU A 503 -38.29 14.75 -26.49
CA LEU A 503 -38.57 13.71 -27.49
C LEU A 503 -38.41 14.20 -28.94
N ASN A 504 -38.60 15.50 -29.17
CA ASN A 504 -38.44 16.13 -30.48
C ASN A 504 -36.99 16.55 -30.80
N LYS A 505 -36.04 16.35 -29.88
CA LYS A 505 -34.61 16.53 -30.09
C LYS A 505 -33.96 15.18 -30.37
#